data_AF-A0A6L9L6M5-F1
#
_entry.id   AF-A0A6L9L6M5-F1
#
_cell.length_a   1.000
_cell.length_b   1.000
_cell.length_c   1.000
_cell.angle_alpha   90.00
_cell.angle_beta   90.00
_cell.angle_gamma   90.00
#
_symmetry.space_group_name_H-M   'P 1'
#
loop_
_entity.id
_entity.type
_entity.pdbx_description
1 polymer ?
#
loop_
_entity_poly.entity_id
_entity_poly.type
_entity_poly.pdbx_seq_one_letter_code
_entity_poly.pdbx_strand_id
1 'polypeptide(L)'
;MSALVACSGKSEADKTLLDEAARYHTEATDIQEKLEPSIDQIDSVRTLLAQKTTPEAKATAQSLDSLKTAFEEWEANLVEVPGMKHEHHEHGDGEHHHHHHHNNNDTKDLPADQMRDLQREFLANIKQIQEQTQQALERAKGL
;
A
#
# COMPACT_ATOMS: atom_id res chain seq x y z
N MET A 1 4.21 4.59 -50.71
CA MET A 1 5.47 4.43 -49.96
C MET A 1 5.10 4.24 -48.51
N SER A 2 4.99 2.98 -48.07
CA SER A 2 4.60 2.64 -46.71
C SER A 2 5.81 2.79 -45.80
N ALA A 3 5.78 3.76 -44.89
CA ALA A 3 6.74 3.86 -43.80
C ALA A 3 6.40 2.79 -42.75
N LEU A 4 7.36 1.92 -42.48
CA LEU A 4 7.29 0.89 -41.46
C LEU A 4 7.20 1.57 -40.09
N VAL A 5 6.15 1.22 -39.35
CA VAL A 5 5.95 1.53 -37.93
C VAL A 5 7.16 1.02 -37.16
N ALA A 6 7.95 1.95 -36.62
CA ALA A 6 9.06 1.64 -35.75
C ALA A 6 8.51 0.97 -34.49
N CYS A 7 8.94 -0.27 -34.24
CA CYS A 7 8.65 -0.99 -33.02
C CYS A 7 9.19 -0.20 -31.83
N SER A 8 8.28 0.08 -30.90
CA SER A 8 8.39 0.82 -29.66
C SER A 8 9.29 0.12 -28.63
N GLY A 9 10.61 0.25 -28.79
CA GLY A 9 11.55 0.07 -27.69
C GLY A 9 11.51 1.30 -26.80
N LYS A 10 11.13 1.14 -25.52
CA LYS A 10 11.18 2.20 -24.51
C LYS A 10 12.56 2.87 -24.52
N SER A 11 12.60 4.19 -24.47
CA SER A 11 13.86 4.93 -24.48
C SER A 11 14.66 4.68 -23.18
N GLU A 12 15.98 4.95 -23.17
CA GLU A 12 16.78 4.86 -21.93
C GLU A 12 16.24 5.79 -20.82
N ALA A 13 15.60 6.90 -21.19
CA ALA A 13 14.90 7.78 -20.25
C ALA A 13 13.68 7.09 -19.63
N ASP A 14 12.84 6.43 -20.44
CA ASP A 14 11.69 5.67 -19.94
C ASP A 14 12.13 4.53 -19.03
N LYS A 15 13.24 3.86 -19.36
CA LYS A 15 13.80 2.80 -18.52
C LYS A 15 14.20 3.34 -17.15
N THR A 16 14.89 4.49 -17.09
CA THR A 16 15.29 5.11 -15.83
C THR A 16 14.07 5.44 -14.96
N LEU A 17 12.99 5.97 -15.57
CA LEU A 17 11.75 6.29 -14.86
C LEU A 17 11.03 5.03 -14.33
N LEU A 18 11.04 3.94 -15.11
CA LEU A 18 10.46 2.67 -14.66
C LEU A 18 11.30 2.01 -13.57
N ASP A 19 12.63 2.15 -13.59
CA ASP A 19 13.50 1.69 -12.49
C ASP A 19 13.23 2.49 -11.21
N GLU A 20 12.96 3.81 -11.30
CA GLU A 20 12.51 4.61 -10.16
C GLU A 20 11.14 4.15 -9.64
N ALA A 21 10.18 3.93 -10.54
CA ALA A 21 8.85 3.43 -10.19
C ALA A 21 8.94 2.09 -9.45
N ALA A 22 9.78 1.17 -9.96
CA ALA A 22 10.03 -0.13 -9.35
C ALA A 22 10.58 -0.01 -7.93
N ARG A 23 11.54 0.90 -7.72
CA ARG A 23 12.10 1.16 -6.39
C ARG A 23 11.06 1.68 -5.41
N TYR A 24 10.22 2.63 -5.84
CA TYR A 24 9.14 3.14 -4.98
C TYR A 24 8.11 2.06 -4.64
N HIS A 25 7.75 1.23 -5.62
CA HIS A 25 6.84 0.11 -5.40
C HIS A 25 7.41 -0.86 -4.36
N THR A 26 8.66 -1.34 -4.54
CA THR A 26 9.31 -2.25 -3.59
C THR A 26 9.38 -1.65 -2.18
N GLU A 27 9.74 -0.37 -2.05
CA GLU A 27 9.76 0.27 -0.75
C GLU A 27 8.37 0.37 -0.12
N ALA A 28 7.33 0.56 -0.93
CA ALA A 28 5.96 0.66 -0.46
C ALA A 28 5.43 -0.71 0.01
N THR A 29 5.69 -1.79 -0.73
CA THR A 29 5.32 -3.15 -0.32
C THR A 29 6.12 -3.63 0.89
N ASP A 30 7.40 -3.28 1.01
CA ASP A 30 8.20 -3.55 2.21
C ASP A 30 7.63 -2.87 3.46
N ILE A 31 6.99 -1.70 3.29
CA ILE A 31 6.31 -0.99 4.40
C ILE A 31 4.98 -1.66 4.71
N GLN A 32 4.20 -2.02 3.68
CA GLN A 32 2.94 -2.76 3.84
C GLN A 32 3.16 -4.03 4.67
N GLU A 33 4.10 -4.89 4.28
CA GLU A 33 4.40 -6.15 4.98
C GLU A 33 4.74 -5.93 6.47
N LYS A 34 5.45 -4.85 6.79
CA LYS A 34 5.80 -4.51 8.19
C LYS A 34 4.64 -3.89 8.95
N LEU A 35 3.73 -3.23 8.25
CA LEU A 35 2.59 -2.52 8.84
C LEU A 35 1.40 -3.46 9.08
N GLU A 36 1.19 -4.46 8.23
CA GLU A 36 0.08 -5.41 8.28
C GLU A 36 -0.15 -6.03 9.67
N PRO A 37 0.87 -6.53 10.41
CA PRO A 37 0.65 -7.04 11.76
C PRO A 37 0.11 -5.99 12.75
N SER A 38 0.42 -4.71 12.54
CA SER A 38 -0.10 -3.61 13.37
C SER A 38 -1.54 -3.29 13.02
N ILE A 39 -1.92 -3.41 11.75
CA ILE A 39 -3.30 -3.26 11.27
C ILE A 39 -4.16 -4.40 11.83
N ASP A 40 -3.67 -5.63 11.82
CA ASP A 40 -4.39 -6.79 12.39
C ASP A 40 -4.64 -6.64 13.90
N GLN A 41 -3.73 -5.99 14.61
CA GLN A 41 -3.89 -5.73 16.05
C GLN A 41 -4.98 -4.69 16.36
N ILE A 42 -5.42 -3.89 15.37
CA ILE A 42 -6.42 -2.82 15.58
C ILE A 42 -7.72 -3.37 16.18
N ASP A 43 -8.21 -4.52 15.70
CA ASP A 43 -9.49 -5.06 16.18
C ASP A 43 -9.44 -5.44 17.67
N SER A 44 -8.29 -5.97 18.11
CA SER A 44 -8.04 -6.29 19.52
C SER A 44 -7.97 -5.01 20.37
N VAL A 45 -7.23 -4.00 19.90
CA VAL A 45 -7.11 -2.71 20.60
C VAL A 45 -8.46 -2.00 20.69
N ARG A 46 -9.25 -2.00 19.61
CA ARG A 46 -10.60 -1.42 19.57
C ARG A 46 -11.52 -2.08 20.59
N THR A 47 -11.45 -3.41 20.72
CA THR A 47 -12.24 -4.17 21.71
C THR A 47 -11.92 -3.74 23.14
N LEU A 48 -10.65 -3.45 23.44
CA LEU A 48 -10.23 -2.91 24.74
C LEU A 48 -10.71 -1.47 24.95
N LEU A 49 -10.57 -0.61 23.94
CA LEU A 49 -11.03 0.78 24.00
C LEU A 49 -12.54 0.89 24.17
N ALA A 50 -13.33 -0.02 23.60
CA ALA A 50 -14.78 -0.05 23.75
C ALA A 50 -15.24 -0.24 25.22
N GLN A 51 -14.39 -0.80 26.07
CA GLN A 51 -14.66 -0.93 27.52
C GLN A 51 -14.47 0.40 28.27
N LYS A 52 -13.84 1.40 27.64
CA LYS A 52 -13.60 2.72 28.20
C LYS A 52 -14.67 3.69 27.69
N THR A 53 -15.27 4.45 28.60
CA THR A 53 -16.33 5.41 28.25
C THR A 53 -15.82 6.81 27.93
N THR A 54 -14.50 7.03 28.01
CA THR A 54 -13.89 8.35 27.82
C THR A 54 -13.99 8.82 26.36
N PRO A 55 -14.17 10.14 26.12
CA PRO A 55 -14.16 10.70 24.77
C PRO A 55 -12.88 10.36 23.99
N GLU A 56 -11.74 10.34 24.66
CA GLU A 56 -10.43 10.06 24.08
C GLU A 56 -10.30 8.61 23.59
N ALA A 57 -10.86 7.64 24.33
CA ALA A 57 -10.91 6.25 23.91
C ALA A 57 -11.79 6.05 22.68
N LYS A 58 -12.95 6.73 22.63
CA LYS A 58 -13.83 6.70 21.45
C LYS A 58 -13.17 7.32 20.23
N ALA A 59 -12.52 8.47 20.38
CA ALA A 59 -11.81 9.13 19.29
C ALA A 59 -10.62 8.30 18.78
N THR A 60 -9.88 7.67 19.69
CA THR A 60 -8.78 6.76 19.32
C THR A 60 -9.29 5.53 18.57
N ALA A 61 -10.38 4.91 19.03
CA ALA A 61 -11.01 3.79 18.34
C ALA A 61 -11.44 4.16 16.90
N GLN A 62 -12.10 5.30 16.72
CA GLN A 62 -12.51 5.79 15.40
C GLN A 62 -11.32 6.08 14.47
N SER A 63 -10.22 6.60 15.04
CA SER A 63 -8.99 6.83 14.28
C SER A 63 -8.40 5.51 13.77
N LEU A 64 -8.40 4.47 14.62
CA LEU A 64 -7.92 3.13 14.23
C LEU A 64 -8.81 2.51 13.15
N ASP A 65 -10.14 2.62 13.24
CA ASP A 65 -11.05 2.15 12.18
C ASP A 65 -10.80 2.84 10.83
N SER A 66 -10.55 4.16 10.88
CA SER A 66 -10.24 4.95 9.68
C SER A 66 -8.90 4.53 9.06
N LEU A 67 -7.92 4.21 9.89
CA LEU A 67 -6.60 3.76 9.44
C LEU A 67 -6.63 2.36 8.83
N LYS A 68 -7.41 1.44 9.42
CA LYS A 68 -7.65 0.12 8.82
C LYS A 68 -8.29 0.25 7.44
N THR A 69 -9.34 1.08 7.33
CA THR A 69 -10.00 1.34 6.04
C THR A 69 -9.03 1.95 5.02
N ALA A 70 -8.23 2.95 5.42
CA ALA A 70 -7.26 3.59 4.53
C ALA A 70 -6.17 2.62 4.05
N PHE A 71 -5.75 1.67 4.90
CA PHE A 71 -4.81 0.62 4.53
C PHE A 71 -5.42 -0.34 3.51
N GLU A 72 -6.64 -0.85 3.76
CA GLU A 72 -7.37 -1.74 2.83
C GLU A 72 -7.61 -1.05 1.48
N GLU A 73 -7.96 0.24 1.48
CA GLU A 73 -8.10 1.03 0.26
C GLU A 73 -6.77 1.22 -0.47
N TRP A 74 -5.67 1.46 0.26
CA TRP A 74 -4.34 1.56 -0.34
C TRP A 74 -3.95 0.24 -1.03
N GLU A 75 -4.17 -0.91 -0.38
CA GLU A 75 -3.88 -2.23 -0.94
C GLU A 75 -4.73 -2.52 -2.19
N ALA A 76 -6.03 -2.24 -2.12
CA ALA A 76 -6.96 -2.49 -3.24
C ALA A 76 -6.66 -1.63 -4.48
N ASN A 77 -5.99 -0.49 -4.29
CA ASN A 77 -5.62 0.42 -5.38
C ASN A 77 -4.16 0.24 -5.83
N LEU A 78 -3.34 -0.53 -5.11
CA LEU A 78 -1.93 -0.71 -5.43
C LEU A 78 -1.77 -1.21 -6.86
N VAL A 79 -0.91 -0.53 -7.60
CA VAL A 79 -0.63 -0.80 -9.02
C VAL A 79 0.73 -1.46 -9.14
N GLU A 80 0.83 -2.52 -9.96
CA GLU A 80 2.12 -3.16 -10.29
C GLU A 80 2.91 -2.35 -11.33
N VAL A 81 4.24 -2.43 -11.26
CA VAL A 81 5.13 -1.77 -12.23
C VAL A 81 5.42 -2.72 -13.39
N PRO A 82 5.15 -2.33 -14.66
CA PRO A 82 5.36 -3.21 -15.80
C PRO A 82 6.79 -3.73 -15.93
N GLY A 83 6.94 -5.05 -16.01
CA GLY A 83 8.25 -5.71 -16.17
C GLY A 83 8.96 -6.04 -14.86
N MET A 84 8.39 -5.67 -13.71
CA MET A 84 8.80 -6.25 -12.44
C MET A 84 8.29 -7.68 -12.31
N LYS A 85 9.16 -8.57 -11.84
CA LYS A 85 8.73 -9.86 -11.31
C LYS A 85 8.45 -9.63 -9.83
N HIS A 86 7.19 -9.66 -9.44
CA HIS A 86 6.84 -9.75 -8.03
C HIS A 86 7.08 -11.21 -7.62
N GLU A 87 7.96 -11.43 -6.64
CA GLU A 87 7.95 -12.71 -5.93
C GLU A 87 6.69 -12.66 -5.06
N HIS A 88 5.64 -13.37 -5.46
CA HIS A 88 4.51 -13.61 -4.56
C HIS A 88 5.07 -14.45 -3.41
N HIS A 89 5.36 -13.82 -2.28
CA HIS A 89 5.56 -14.55 -1.05
C HIS A 89 4.24 -15.27 -0.75
N GLU A 90 4.21 -16.60 -0.95
CA GLU A 90 3.10 -17.44 -0.48
C GLU A 90 3.01 -17.28 1.04
N HIS A 91 2.03 -16.51 1.51
CA HIS A 91 1.66 -16.50 2.91
C HIS A 91 1.09 -17.87 3.24
N GLY A 92 1.81 -18.61 4.11
CA GLY A 92 1.50 -19.99 4.46
C GLY A 92 0.09 -20.18 5.04
N ASP A 93 -0.47 -21.37 4.79
CA ASP A 93 -1.78 -21.84 5.23
C ASP A 93 -2.02 -21.60 6.73
N GLY A 94 -2.71 -20.51 7.03
CA GLY A 94 -3.10 -20.12 8.38
C GLY A 94 -4.33 -19.23 8.36
N GLU A 95 -5.44 -19.75 7.82
CA GLU A 95 -6.84 -19.30 7.99
C GLU A 95 -7.07 -17.80 8.35
N HIS A 96 -6.56 -16.86 7.55
CA HIS A 96 -7.07 -15.49 7.43
C HIS A 96 -6.79 -15.01 6.01
N HIS A 97 -7.54 -15.54 5.03
CA HIS A 97 -7.40 -15.16 3.63
C HIS A 97 -7.96 -13.74 3.41
N HIS A 98 -7.15 -12.72 3.68
CA HIS A 98 -7.25 -11.47 2.96
C HIS A 98 -6.82 -11.78 1.53
N HIS A 99 -7.80 -12.09 0.68
CA HIS A 99 -7.57 -12.16 -0.75
C HIS A 99 -7.10 -10.76 -1.16
N HIS A 100 -5.79 -10.55 -1.28
CA HIS A 100 -5.26 -9.47 -2.09
C HIS A 100 -5.74 -9.77 -3.51
N HIS A 101 -6.92 -9.25 -3.84
CA HIS A 101 -7.28 -9.04 -5.21
C HIS A 101 -6.18 -8.13 -5.74
N HIS A 102 -5.21 -8.72 -6.45
CA HIS A 102 -4.45 -7.98 -7.44
C HIS A 102 -5.51 -7.42 -8.37
N ASN A 103 -5.98 -6.21 -8.07
CA ASN A 103 -6.83 -5.52 -8.98
C ASN A 103 -5.94 -5.34 -10.20
N ASN A 104 -6.33 -5.98 -11.28
CA ASN A 104 -5.64 -5.97 -12.56
C ASN A 104 -5.87 -4.58 -13.18
N ASN A 105 -5.47 -3.55 -12.42
CA ASN A 105 -5.57 -2.16 -12.80
C ASN A 105 -4.45 -1.99 -13.81
N ASP A 106 -4.77 -2.36 -15.05
CA ASP A 106 -3.86 -2.54 -16.17
C ASP A 106 -3.27 -1.17 -16.55
N THR A 107 -2.27 -0.74 -15.79
CA THR A 107 -1.47 0.47 -16.01
C THR A 107 -0.33 0.22 -16.98
N LYS A 108 -0.40 -0.89 -17.73
CA LYS A 108 0.54 -1.30 -18.78
C LYS A 108 0.74 -0.22 -19.84
N ASP A 109 -0.26 0.66 -19.98
CA ASP A 109 -0.29 1.77 -20.93
C ASP A 109 0.04 3.14 -20.31
N LEU A 110 0.34 3.24 -19.01
CA LEU A 110 0.74 4.51 -18.41
C LEU A 110 2.13 4.95 -18.94
N PRO A 111 2.29 6.23 -19.31
CA PRO A 111 3.60 6.84 -19.53
C PRO A 111 4.55 6.60 -18.34
N ALA A 112 5.85 6.42 -18.62
CA ALA A 112 6.83 6.03 -17.61
C ALA A 112 6.98 7.05 -16.47
N ASP A 113 6.85 8.34 -16.77
CA ASP A 113 6.86 9.44 -15.81
C ASP A 113 5.61 9.41 -14.89
N GLN A 114 4.43 9.15 -15.48
CA GLN A 114 3.19 8.99 -14.72
C GLN A 114 3.23 7.75 -13.83
N MET A 115 3.78 6.63 -14.31
CA MET A 115 3.99 5.44 -13.51
C MET A 115 4.92 5.73 -12.32
N ARG A 116 6.04 6.42 -12.57
CA ARG A 116 6.99 6.83 -11.52
C ARG A 116 6.33 7.71 -10.47
N ASP A 117 5.58 8.71 -10.91
CA ASP A 117 4.89 9.65 -10.01
C ASP A 117 3.79 8.94 -9.20
N LEU A 118 3.02 8.04 -9.83
CA LEU A 118 2.00 7.24 -9.15
C LEU A 118 2.61 6.34 -8.06
N GLN A 119 3.69 5.62 -8.36
CA GLN A 119 4.35 4.78 -7.34
C GLN A 119 4.96 5.61 -6.20
N ARG A 120 5.45 6.82 -6.50
CA ARG A 120 5.91 7.76 -5.48
C ARG A 120 4.78 8.20 -4.56
N GLU A 121 3.58 8.43 -5.11
CA GLU A 121 2.38 8.76 -4.33
C GLU A 121 1.93 7.58 -3.46
N PHE A 122 1.90 6.35 -3.99
CA PHE A 122 1.62 5.15 -3.17
C PHE A 122 2.60 5.01 -2.01
N LEU A 123 3.89 5.20 -2.26
CA LEU A 123 4.92 5.18 -1.20
C LEU A 123 4.69 6.26 -0.14
N ALA A 124 4.34 7.48 -0.56
CA ALA A 124 4.04 8.56 0.38
C ALA A 124 2.80 8.25 1.23
N ASN A 125 1.75 7.71 0.61
CA ASN A 125 0.51 7.34 1.29
C ASN A 125 0.75 6.24 2.34
N ILE A 126 1.44 5.15 2.00
CA ILE A 126 1.68 4.07 2.97
C ILE A 126 2.58 4.51 4.13
N LYS A 127 3.55 5.40 3.89
CA LYS A 127 4.35 6.02 4.96
C LYS A 127 3.49 6.83 5.92
N GLN A 128 2.54 7.59 5.39
CA GLN A 128 1.61 8.35 6.22
C GLN A 128 0.69 7.42 7.04
N ILE A 129 0.14 6.37 6.43
CA ILE A 129 -0.70 5.39 7.13
C ILE A 129 0.13 4.70 8.23
N GLN A 130 1.38 4.32 7.95
CA GLN A 130 2.28 3.72 8.93
C GLN A 130 2.49 4.64 10.14
N GLU A 131 2.86 5.90 9.91
CA GLU A 131 3.10 6.87 10.98
C GLU A 131 1.84 7.08 11.82
N GLN A 132 0.70 7.28 11.17
CA GLN A 132 -0.57 7.53 11.86
C GLN A 132 -1.04 6.30 12.67
N THR A 133 -0.81 5.10 12.15
CA THR A 133 -1.09 3.84 12.85
C THR A 133 -0.24 3.71 14.11
N GLN A 134 1.07 3.94 14.01
CA GLN A 134 1.96 3.93 15.17
C GLN A 134 1.50 4.93 16.23
N GLN A 135 1.21 6.17 15.83
CA GLN A 135 0.75 7.19 16.77
C GLN A 135 -0.59 6.84 17.42
N ALA A 136 -1.55 6.28 16.68
CA ALA A 136 -2.85 5.88 17.20
C ALA A 136 -2.72 4.70 18.20
N LEU A 137 -1.87 3.73 17.91
CA LEU A 137 -1.58 2.61 18.82
C LEU A 137 -0.87 3.08 20.09
N GLU A 138 0.09 4.01 20.00
CA GLU A 138 0.72 4.61 21.18
C GLU A 138 -0.29 5.40 22.04
N ARG A 139 -1.19 6.15 21.42
CA ARG A 139 -2.29 6.81 22.15
C ARG A 139 -3.18 5.79 22.85
N ALA A 140 -3.51 4.68 22.20
CA ALA A 140 -4.32 3.62 22.78
C ALA A 140 -3.67 2.96 24.01
N LYS A 141 -2.34 2.78 24.01
CA LYS A 141 -1.58 2.26 25.17
C LYS A 141 -1.63 3.19 26.38
N GLY A 142 -1.78 4.49 26.15
CA GLY A 142 -1.86 5.52 27.20
C GLY A 142 -3.25 5.67 27.83
N LEU A 143 -4.26 4.95 27.34
CA LEU A 143 -5.66 5.05 27.79
C LEU A 143 -6.07 3.89 28.69
#